data_AF-A0A098B5D3-F1
#
_entry.id   AF-A0A098B5D3-F1
#
_cell.length_a   1.000
_cell.length_b   1.000
_cell.length_c   1.000
_cell.angle_alpha   90.00
_cell.angle_beta   90.00
_cell.angle_gamma   90.00
#
_symmetry.space_group_name_H-M   'P 1'
#
loop_
_entity.id
_entity.type
_entity.pdbx_description
1 polymer ?
#
loop_
_entity_poly.entity_id
_entity_poly.type
_entity_poly.pdbx_seq_one_letter_code
_entity_poly.pdbx_strand_id
1 'polypeptide(L)'
;MIPSQMLKGMLEGCILEIIRKKETYAYEISEQLEKYGFGAISEGTIYPIILRLQKGEMIEATLRDSNSGPPRKYYHLTEKGIVALAQFKENWQELEYAINQLFMEVEEVEEGEGTVEEK
;
A
#
# COMPACT_ATOMS: atom_id res chain seq x y z
N MET A 1 -3.68 -14.90 -2.83
CA MET A 1 -3.94 -13.69 -2.03
C MET A 1 -2.60 -13.19 -1.51
N ILE A 2 -2.36 -11.87 -1.52
CA ILE A 2 -1.10 -11.30 -1.02
C ILE A 2 -0.98 -11.61 0.49
N PRO A 3 0.14 -12.18 0.97
CA PRO A 3 0.32 -12.48 2.39
C PRO A 3 0.16 -11.25 3.28
N SER A 4 -0.55 -11.38 4.41
CA SER A 4 -0.85 -10.26 5.31
C SER A 4 0.40 -9.55 5.86
N GLN A 5 1.52 -10.26 6.02
CA GLN A 5 2.80 -9.67 6.42
C GLN A 5 3.38 -8.73 5.36
N MET A 6 3.23 -9.03 4.06
CA MET A 6 3.68 -8.15 2.98
C MET A 6 2.83 -6.87 2.91
N LEU A 7 1.56 -6.96 3.30
CA LEU A 7 0.65 -5.81 3.35
C LEU A 7 0.88 -4.90 4.55
N LYS A 8 1.54 -5.42 5.60
CA LYS A 8 1.85 -4.64 6.79
C LYS A 8 2.85 -3.54 6.42
N GLY A 9 2.53 -2.30 6.76
CA GLY A 9 3.30 -1.12 6.36
C GLY A 9 2.95 -0.61 4.96
N MET A 10 2.69 -1.48 3.98
CA MET A 10 2.31 -1.06 2.63
C MET A 10 0.91 -0.42 2.57
N LEU A 11 -0.06 -0.97 3.33
CA LEU A 11 -1.43 -0.47 3.31
C LEU A 11 -1.57 0.97 3.81
N GLU A 12 -0.65 1.47 4.64
CA GLU A 12 -0.70 2.85 5.13
C GLU A 12 -0.60 3.85 3.99
N GLY A 13 0.40 3.71 3.13
CA GLY A 13 0.56 4.56 1.95
C GLY A 13 -0.56 4.38 0.92
N CYS A 14 -1.05 3.15 0.73
CA CYS A 14 -2.18 2.88 -0.16
C CYS A 14 -3.47 3.58 0.30
N ILE A 15 -3.75 3.55 1.61
CA ILE A 15 -4.92 4.22 2.19
C ILE A 15 -4.79 5.74 2.07
N LEU A 16 -3.60 6.29 2.31
CA LEU A 16 -3.34 7.72 2.09
C LEU A 16 -3.59 8.12 0.63
N GLU A 17 -3.15 7.32 -0.35
CA GLU A 17 -3.41 7.58 -1.78
C GLU A 17 -4.89 7.50 -2.13
N ILE A 18 -5.65 6.57 -1.54
CA ILE A 18 -7.11 6.47 -1.74
C ILE A 18 -7.79 7.73 -1.20
N ILE A 19 -7.47 8.14 0.02
CA ILE A 19 -8.02 9.34 0.66
C ILE A 19 -7.65 10.60 -0.12
N ARG A 20 -6.42 10.68 -0.67
CA ARG A 20 -5.97 11.79 -1.52
C ARG A 20 -6.87 12.00 -2.74
N LYS A 21 -7.30 10.91 -3.38
CA LYS A 21 -8.09 10.97 -4.62
C LYS A 21 -9.50 11.53 -4.38
N LYS A 22 -10.10 11.18 -3.24
CA LYS A 22 -11.44 11.59 -2.87
C LYS A 22 -11.66 11.36 -1.37
N GLU A 23 -12.31 12.32 -0.72
CA GLU A 23 -12.82 12.11 0.64
C GLU A 23 -13.71 10.86 0.70
N THR A 24 -13.44 9.98 1.66
CA THR A 24 -14.05 8.64 1.71
C THR A 24 -14.17 8.12 3.14
N TYR A 25 -14.77 6.96 3.34
CA TYR A 25 -14.94 6.31 4.66
C TYR A 25 -14.40 4.87 4.64
N ALA A 26 -14.25 4.27 5.83
CA ALA A 26 -13.54 3.01 6.02
C ALA A 26 -14.00 1.86 5.09
N TYR A 27 -15.30 1.71 4.88
CA TYR A 27 -15.86 0.69 3.99
C TYR A 27 -15.49 0.94 2.53
N GLU A 28 -15.64 2.18 2.03
CA GLU A 28 -15.22 2.53 0.66
C GLU A 28 -13.71 2.33 0.45
N ILE A 29 -12.88 2.59 1.47
CA ILE A 29 -11.44 2.31 1.40
C ILE A 29 -11.18 0.82 1.14
N SER A 30 -11.90 -0.08 1.84
CA SER A 30 -11.82 -1.53 1.62
C SER A 30 -12.22 -1.90 0.18
N GLU A 31 -13.35 -1.38 -0.30
CA GLU A 31 -13.80 -1.63 -1.69
C GLU A 31 -12.79 -1.12 -2.73
N GLN A 32 -12.16 0.02 -2.49
CA GLN A 32 -11.15 0.57 -3.41
C GLN A 32 -9.89 -0.30 -3.42
N LEU A 33 -9.40 -0.74 -2.26
CA LEU A 33 -8.24 -1.64 -2.18
C LEU A 33 -8.51 -2.95 -2.95
N GLU A 34 -9.71 -3.52 -2.81
CA GLU A 34 -10.08 -4.73 -3.55
C GLU A 34 -10.05 -4.48 -5.07
N LYS A 35 -10.58 -3.35 -5.54
CA LYS A 35 -10.53 -2.93 -6.96
C LYS A 35 -9.11 -2.78 -7.50
N TYR A 36 -8.15 -2.42 -6.64
CA TYR A 36 -6.73 -2.34 -6.98
C TYR A 36 -5.97 -3.67 -6.86
N GLY A 37 -6.66 -4.78 -6.57
CA GLY A 37 -6.07 -6.13 -6.59
C GLY A 37 -5.47 -6.58 -5.26
N PHE A 38 -5.70 -5.86 -4.16
CA PHE A 38 -5.25 -6.28 -2.82
C PHE A 38 -6.03 -7.51 -2.29
N GLY A 39 -7.14 -7.86 -2.95
CA GLY A 39 -8.11 -8.84 -2.46
C GLY A 39 -9.00 -8.25 -1.38
N ALA A 40 -9.84 -9.11 -0.78
CA ALA A 40 -10.76 -8.69 0.28
C ALA A 40 -9.99 -8.35 1.57
N ILE A 41 -9.86 -7.05 1.87
CA ILE A 41 -9.26 -6.57 3.12
C ILE A 41 -10.36 -6.19 4.10
N SER A 42 -10.43 -6.92 5.21
CA SER A 42 -11.47 -6.69 6.24
C SER A 42 -11.38 -5.30 6.88
N GLU A 43 -12.52 -4.76 7.31
CA GLU A 43 -12.58 -3.54 8.10
C GLU A 43 -11.75 -3.64 9.41
N GLY A 44 -11.66 -4.84 10.02
CA GLY A 44 -10.83 -5.10 11.18
C GLY A 44 -9.33 -4.87 10.94
N THR A 45 -8.88 -4.91 9.68
CA THR A 45 -7.52 -4.53 9.27
C THR A 45 -7.41 -3.04 8.98
N ILE A 46 -8.42 -2.45 8.35
CA ILE A 46 -8.44 -1.04 7.93
C ILE A 46 -8.54 -0.08 9.11
N TYR A 47 -9.43 -0.34 10.08
CA TYR A 47 -9.66 0.59 11.20
C TYR A 47 -8.41 0.84 12.05
N PRO A 48 -7.63 -0.17 12.46
CA PRO A 48 -6.38 0.08 13.17
C PRO A 48 -5.39 0.94 12.39
N ILE A 49 -5.37 0.83 11.05
CA ILE A 49 -4.51 1.67 10.20
C ILE A 49 -5.01 3.11 10.22
N ILE A 50 -6.31 3.32 9.99
CA ILE A 50 -6.95 4.65 10.06
C ILE A 50 -6.66 5.32 11.41
N LEU A 51 -6.80 4.60 12.52
CA LEU A 51 -6.51 5.14 13.85
C LEU A 51 -5.04 5.58 14.01
N ARG A 52 -4.10 4.83 13.44
CA ARG A 52 -2.68 5.23 13.42
C ARG A 52 -2.45 6.47 12.56
N LEU A 53 -3.07 6.54 11.38
CA LEU A 53 -2.97 7.70 10.50
C LEU A 53 -3.56 8.96 11.16
N GLN A 54 -4.69 8.84 11.86
CA GLN A 54 -5.30 9.94 12.64
C GLN A 54 -4.41 10.36 13.81
N LYS A 55 -3.91 9.40 14.60
CA LYS A 55 -2.99 9.68 15.71
C LYS A 55 -1.69 10.34 15.24
N GLY A 56 -1.24 9.96 14.04
CA GLY A 56 -0.10 10.57 13.35
C GLY A 56 -0.43 11.91 12.69
N GLU A 57 -1.66 12.41 12.80
CA GLU A 57 -2.15 13.67 12.19
C GLU A 57 -1.99 13.69 10.67
N MET A 58 -1.95 12.52 10.02
CA MET A 58 -1.86 12.41 8.56
C MET A 58 -3.23 12.52 7.90
N ILE A 59 -4.28 12.16 8.63
CA ILE A 59 -5.66 12.30 8.17
C ILE A 59 -6.51 12.91 9.27
N GLU A 60 -7.54 13.63 8.83
CA GLU A 60 -8.60 14.15 9.68
C GLU A 60 -9.93 13.54 9.27
N ALA A 61 -10.93 13.68 10.13
CA ALA A 61 -12.27 13.15 9.88
C ALA A 61 -13.32 14.24 10.06
N THR A 62 -14.21 14.35 9.08
CA THR A 62 -15.43 15.16 9.18
C THR A 62 -16.62 14.23 9.29
N LEU A 63 -17.48 14.46 10.29
CA LEU A 63 -18.77 13.76 10.39
C LEU A 63 -19.72 14.34 9.35
N ARG A 64 -20.33 13.47 8.56
CA ARG A 64 -21.37 13.84 7.60
C ARG A 64 -22.56 12.91 7.76
N ASP A 65 -23.75 13.48 7.59
CA ASP A 65 -24.96 12.68 7.50
C ASP A 65 -24.85 11.73 6.30
N SER A 66 -25.29 10.49 6.49
CA SER A 66 -25.37 9.54 5.40
C SER A 66 -26.76 9.60 4.78
N ASN A 67 -26.86 9.33 3.47
CA ASN A 67 -28.16 9.25 2.78
C ASN A 67 -29.12 8.22 3.42
N SER A 68 -28.56 7.26 4.16
CA SER A 68 -29.30 6.27 4.94
C SER A 68 -28.42 5.74 6.07
N GLY A 69 -28.89 5.86 7.32
CA GLY A 69 -28.23 5.31 8.51
C GLY A 69 -27.51 6.36 9.35
N PRO A 70 -26.62 5.94 10.27
CA PRO A 70 -25.92 6.86 11.17
C PRO A 70 -24.93 7.75 10.41
N PRO A 71 -24.51 8.89 10.98
CA PRO A 71 -23.45 9.73 10.42
C PRO A 71 -22.17 8.93 10.18
N ARG A 72 -21.50 9.22 9.07
CA ARG A 72 -20.24 8.58 8.68
C ARG A 72 -19.08 9.55 8.86
N LYS A 73 -17.92 9.01 9.25
CA LYS A 73 -16.66 9.75 9.25
C LYS A 73 -16.05 9.70 7.86
N TYR A 74 -15.98 10.85 7.22
CA TYR A 74 -15.26 11.03 5.96
C TYR A 74 -13.86 11.54 6.24
N TYR A 75 -12.87 10.89 5.67
CA TYR A 75 -11.46 11.19 5.87
C TYR A 75 -10.92 12.06 4.73
N HIS A 76 -10.04 12.99 5.09
CA HIS A 76 -9.23 13.79 4.17
C HIS A 76 -7.78 13.83 4.64
N LEU A 77 -6.85 14.06 3.72
CA LEU A 77 -5.44 14.24 4.07
C LEU A 77 -5.21 15.61 4.71
N THR A 78 -4.31 15.65 5.69
CA THR A 78 -3.69 16.89 6.15
C THR A 78 -2.46 17.20 5.29
N GLU A 79 -1.85 18.38 5.48
CA GLU A 79 -0.54 18.69 4.88
C GLU A 79 0.52 17.64 5.25
N LYS A 80 0.54 17.20 6.51
CA LYS A 80 1.43 16.14 7.00
C LYS A 80 1.16 14.81 6.29
N GLY A 81 -0.09 14.48 6.02
CA GLY A 81 -0.48 13.30 5.25
C GLY A 81 0.00 13.35 3.80
N ILE A 82 -0.05 14.53 3.18
CA ILE A 82 0.47 14.73 1.81
C ILE A 82 1.99 14.49 1.77
N VAL A 83 2.73 15.05 2.73
CA VAL A 83 4.18 14.84 2.85
C VAL A 83 4.51 13.37 3.11
N ALA A 84 3.80 12.73 4.06
CA ALA A 84 3.99 11.32 4.37
C ALA A 84 3.72 10.40 3.17
N LEU A 85 2.68 10.71 2.38
CA LEU A 85 2.38 9.98 1.15
C LEU A 85 3.46 10.16 0.07
N ALA A 86 4.00 11.36 -0.08
CA ALA A 86 5.10 11.61 -1.01
C ALA A 86 6.33 10.77 -0.63
N GLN A 87 6.74 10.83 0.64
CA GLN A 87 7.85 10.03 1.16
C GLN A 87 7.61 8.53 1.04
N PHE A 88 6.38 8.07 1.28
CA PHE A 88 6.03 6.66 1.09
C PHE A 88 6.22 6.21 -0.36
N LYS A 89 5.84 7.05 -1.33
CA LYS A 89 6.00 6.72 -2.76
C LYS A 89 7.46 6.65 -3.18
N GLU A 90 8.29 7.56 -2.67
CA GLU A 90 9.75 7.53 -2.89
C GLU A 90 10.36 6.23 -2.34
N ASN A 91 10.08 5.92 -1.06
CA ASN A 91 10.56 4.68 -0.43
C ASN A 91 10.07 3.43 -1.17
N TRP A 92 8.82 3.43 -1.64
CA TRP A 92 8.27 2.32 -2.41
C TRP A 92 8.99 2.12 -3.74
N GLN A 93 9.26 3.21 -4.47
CA GLN A 93 9.99 3.14 -5.74
C GLN A 93 11.42 2.61 -5.55
N GLU A 94 12.11 3.04 -4.50
CA GLU A 94 13.44 2.51 -4.18
C GLU A 94 13.41 1.00 -3.87
N LEU A 95 12.45 0.56 -3.06
CA LEU A 95 12.29 -0.84 -2.69
C LEU A 95 11.90 -1.71 -3.90
N GLU A 96 10.93 -1.25 -4.69
CA GLU A 96 10.44 -1.92 -5.89
C GLU A 96 11.58 -2.08 -6.91
N TYR A 97 12.35 -1.02 -7.14
CA TYR A 97 13.54 -1.07 -7.99
C TYR A 97 14.56 -2.09 -7.47
N ALA A 98 14.96 -2.02 -6.20
CA ALA A 98 15.98 -2.91 -5.64
C ALA A 98 15.58 -4.39 -5.72
N ILE A 99 14.33 -4.72 -5.40
CA ILE A 99 13.80 -6.09 -5.50
C ILE A 99 13.79 -6.56 -6.95
N ASN A 100 13.29 -5.72 -7.87
CA ASN A 100 13.19 -6.10 -9.28
C ASN A 100 14.56 -6.26 -9.93
N GLN A 101 15.54 -5.43 -9.59
CA GLN A 101 16.92 -5.62 -10.06
C GLN A 101 17.49 -6.96 -9.60
N LEU A 102 17.31 -7.31 -8.32
CA LEU A 102 17.79 -8.59 -7.77
C LEU A 102 17.13 -9.80 -8.44
N PHE A 103 15.84 -9.71 -8.79
CA PHE A 103 15.13 -10.80 -9.47
C PHE A 103 15.37 -10.86 -10.98
N MET A 104 15.86 -9.77 -11.59
CA MET A 104 16.15 -9.68 -13.02
C MET A 104 17.62 -9.93 -13.36
N GLU A 105 18.52 -10.02 -12.38
CA GLU A 105 19.85 -10.59 -12.59
C GLU A 105 19.71 -12.06 -13.02
N VAL A 106 19.74 -12.27 -14.34
CA VAL A 106 19.81 -13.59 -14.96
C VAL A 106 21.14 -14.19 -14.57
N GLU A 107 21.12 -15.41 -14.01
CA GLU A 107 22.32 -16.23 -13.83
C GLU A 107 23.04 -16.35 -15.18
N GLU A 108 24.15 -15.63 -15.36
CA GLU A 108 25.15 -16.00 -16.36
C GLU A 108 25.69 -17.36 -15.94
N VAL A 109 25.10 -18.41 -16.50
CA VAL A 109 25.69 -19.74 -16.43
C VAL A 109 27.00 -19.66 -17.22
N GLU A 110 28.12 -19.53 -16.51
CA GLU A 110 29.42 -19.87 -17.06
C GLU A 110 29.36 -21.35 -17.47
N GLU A 111 29.08 -21.61 -18.75
CA GLU A 111 29.42 -22.90 -19.36
C GLU A 111 30.94 -23.04 -19.28
N GLY A 112 31.40 -23.68 -18.21
CA GLY A 112 32.77 -24.15 -18.11
C GLY A 112 33.03 -25.11 -19.27
N GLU A 113 33.79 -24.66 -20.26
CA GLU A 113 34.46 -25.53 -21.22
C GLU A 113 35.47 -26.42 -20.46
N GLY A 114 34.95 -27.52 -19.91
CA GLY A 114 35.71 -28.65 -19.45
C GLY A 114 36.12 -29.50 -20.65
N THR A 115 37.42 -29.49 -20.93
CA THR A 115 38.16 -30.38 -21.82
C THR A 115 37.65 -31.83 -21.84
N VAL A 116 37.51 -32.39 -23.04
CA VAL A 116 37.66 -33.83 -23.26
C VAL A 116 38.80 -34.04 -24.24
N GLU A 117 39.95 -34.42 -23.70
CA GLU A 117 41.00 -35.14 -24.44
C GLU A 117 40.41 -36.46 -24.95
N GLU A 118 40.48 -36.71 -26.25
CA GLU A 118 40.45 -38.07 -26.78
C GLU A 118 41.60 -38.29 -27.77
N LYS A 119 42.60 -39.01 -27.23
CA LYS A 119 43.54 -39.99 -27.81
C LYS A 119 44.15 -39.76 -29.20
#